data_AF-B4VBZ3-F1
#
_entry.id   AF-B4VBZ3-F1
#
_cell.length_a   1.000
_cell.length_b   1.000
_cell.length_c   1.000
_cell.angle_alpha   90.00
_cell.angle_beta   90.00
_cell.angle_gamma   90.00
#
_symmetry.space_group_name_H-M   'P 1'
#
loop_
_entity.id
_entity.type
_entity.pdbx_description
1 polymer ?
#
loop_
_entity_poly.entity_id
_entity_poly.type
_entity_poly.pdbx_seq_one_letter_code
_entity_poly.pdbx_strand_id
1 'polypeptide(L)'
;MEPKGALLVMYGCFTVEKPEPEGIARVLAAAFGVPLLSVDVSPESEMENRKGDASVTCDYEYLSGDLACNLSVYGAKEVVPQPSQEELTRALASGLDTVVLTSWGTMPSIRKVVTPQGGTTFARVEFLEGEGEGCLVTATETALAVFPRAMVEKFPEVVRGFPVATPLADGLLAGADRNSPAGDVRDLVWAWEALISRMAAGWPPSDWYGAAMYGEDLENRDRLAAAVEALPADERAQAEAVVESLDAAFREGTADDGGRALAAALEGGSEGFASAPWYWRRRPVALPWETEE
;
A
#
# COMPACT_ATOMS: atom_id res chain seq x y z
N MET A 1 -26.97 -18.02 21.32
CA MET A 1 -26.91 -16.86 22.23
C MET A 1 -26.10 -15.83 21.48
N GLU A 2 -26.75 -14.91 20.75
CA GLU A 2 -26.01 -13.89 20.00
C GLU A 2 -25.24 -13.03 21.00
N PRO A 3 -23.91 -12.86 20.85
CA PRO A 3 -23.17 -11.98 21.72
C PRO A 3 -23.68 -10.56 21.46
N LYS A 4 -24.22 -9.94 22.52
CA LYS A 4 -24.63 -8.53 22.55
C LYS A 4 -23.53 -7.65 21.96
N GLY A 5 -23.72 -7.17 20.73
CA GLY A 5 -23.18 -5.92 20.17
C GLY A 5 -21.79 -5.45 20.61
N ALA A 6 -20.87 -6.37 20.92
CA ALA A 6 -19.51 -6.02 21.26
C ALA A 6 -18.85 -5.68 19.93
N LEU A 7 -18.55 -4.41 19.74
CA LEU A 7 -17.79 -3.95 18.58
C LEU A 7 -16.41 -4.60 18.67
N LEU A 8 -16.11 -5.59 17.83
CA LEU A 8 -14.82 -6.28 17.79
C LEU A 8 -13.85 -5.53 16.85
N VAL A 9 -12.56 -5.62 17.13
CA VAL A 9 -11.53 -5.28 16.13
C VAL A 9 -11.19 -6.56 15.38
N MET A 10 -11.31 -6.51 14.05
CA MET A 10 -11.12 -7.66 13.17
C MET A 10 -9.81 -7.51 12.39
N TYR A 11 -9.06 -8.61 12.31
CA TYR A 11 -7.83 -8.73 11.55
C TYR A 11 -7.93 -9.93 10.61
N GLY A 12 -7.47 -9.76 9.37
CA GLY A 12 -7.44 -10.82 8.36
C GLY A 12 -6.02 -11.12 7.91
N CYS A 13 -5.60 -12.38 8.01
CA CYS A 13 -4.28 -12.84 7.60
C CYS A 13 -4.35 -14.15 6.83
N PHE A 14 -3.41 -14.39 5.93
CA PHE A 14 -3.16 -15.72 5.35
C PHE A 14 -1.78 -16.20 5.73
N THR A 15 -1.60 -17.52 5.83
CA THR A 15 -0.32 -18.17 6.07
C THR A 15 -0.02 -19.18 4.96
N VAL A 16 1.26 -19.33 4.64
CA VAL A 16 1.73 -20.26 3.59
C VAL A 16 1.72 -21.71 4.09
N GLU A 17 1.89 -21.91 5.39
CA GLU A 17 1.84 -23.23 6.03
C GLU A 17 0.54 -23.42 6.81
N LYS A 18 0.31 -24.63 7.32
CA LYS A 18 -0.83 -24.93 8.20
C LYS A 18 -0.36 -24.85 9.65
N PRO A 19 -0.50 -23.68 10.31
CA PRO A 19 -0.05 -23.55 11.69
C PRO A 19 -0.92 -24.38 12.63
N GLU A 20 -0.30 -24.98 13.64
CA GLU A 20 -1.02 -25.67 14.72
C GLU A 20 -1.83 -24.67 15.55
N PRO A 21 -3.09 -24.96 15.92
CA PRO A 21 -3.95 -24.05 16.70
C PRO A 21 -3.31 -23.58 18.01
N GLU A 22 -2.56 -24.44 18.69
CA GLU A 22 -1.83 -24.08 19.92
C GLU A 22 -0.69 -23.09 19.66
N GLY A 23 -0.08 -23.13 18.48
CA GLY A 23 0.90 -22.15 18.03
C GLY A 23 0.24 -20.78 17.83
N ILE A 24 -0.88 -20.75 17.10
CA ILE A 24 -1.67 -19.53 16.88
C ILE A 24 -2.07 -18.91 18.23
N ALA A 25 -2.65 -19.72 19.14
CA ALA A 25 -3.13 -19.24 20.43
C ALA A 25 -2.02 -18.57 21.27
N ARG A 26 -0.82 -19.15 21.28
CA ARG A 26 0.34 -18.58 21.99
C ARG A 26 0.78 -17.25 21.42
N VAL A 27 0.83 -17.13 20.09
CA VAL A 27 1.23 -15.88 19.44
C VAL A 27 0.20 -14.79 19.69
N LEU A 28 -1.09 -15.11 19.57
CA LEU A 28 -2.17 -14.16 19.84
C LEU A 28 -2.18 -13.72 21.31
N ALA A 29 -2.00 -14.64 22.26
CA ALA A 29 -1.92 -14.31 23.68
C ALA A 29 -0.80 -13.29 23.95
N ALA A 30 0.38 -13.51 23.36
CA ALA A 30 1.51 -12.61 23.49
C ALA A 30 1.26 -11.25 22.79
N ALA A 31 0.73 -11.24 21.57
CA ALA A 31 0.49 -10.02 20.80
C ALA A 31 -0.55 -9.10 21.44
N PHE A 32 -1.59 -9.68 22.07
CA PHE A 32 -2.65 -8.94 22.76
C PHE A 32 -2.37 -8.73 24.25
N GLY A 33 -1.30 -9.31 24.80
CA GLY A 33 -0.97 -9.21 26.22
C GLY A 33 -2.00 -9.87 27.15
N VAL A 34 -2.68 -10.91 26.69
CA VAL A 34 -3.73 -11.63 27.45
C VAL A 34 -3.26 -13.02 27.90
N PRO A 35 -3.85 -13.60 28.95
CA PRO A 35 -3.57 -14.99 29.31
C PRO A 35 -3.93 -15.95 28.18
N LEU A 36 -3.13 -17.01 27.98
CA LEU A 36 -3.40 -18.04 26.96
C LEU A 36 -4.80 -18.67 27.10
N LEU A 37 -5.29 -18.81 28.33
CA LEU A 37 -6.63 -19.35 28.60
C LEU A 37 -7.76 -18.45 28.10
N SER A 38 -7.48 -17.16 27.89
CA SER A 38 -8.41 -16.15 27.37
C SER A 38 -8.39 -16.07 25.84
N VAL A 39 -7.65 -16.96 25.16
CA VAL A 39 -7.59 -17.07 23.71
C VAL A 39 -8.32 -18.34 23.25
N ASP A 40 -9.16 -18.18 22.24
CA ASP A 40 -9.86 -19.27 21.57
C ASP A 40 -9.43 -19.35 20.11
N VAL A 41 -8.99 -20.52 19.66
CA VAL A 41 -8.62 -20.77 18.26
C VAL A 41 -9.36 -21.99 17.80
N SER A 42 -10.24 -21.82 16.82
CA SER A 42 -11.13 -22.89 16.35
C SER A 42 -11.26 -22.84 14.82
N PRO A 43 -11.51 -23.99 14.16
CA PRO A 43 -11.83 -23.97 12.75
C PRO A 43 -13.16 -23.24 12.53
N GLU A 44 -13.29 -22.54 11.41
CA GLU A 44 -14.51 -21.77 11.09
C GLU A 44 -15.78 -22.64 11.09
N SER A 45 -15.65 -23.92 10.72
CA SER A 45 -16.74 -24.89 10.73
C SER A 45 -17.30 -25.26 12.11
N GLU A 46 -16.61 -24.94 13.21
CA GLU A 46 -16.99 -25.34 14.57
C GLU A 46 -17.38 -24.16 15.47
N MET A 47 -18.22 -23.25 14.96
CA MET A 47 -18.69 -22.09 15.74
C MET A 47 -19.40 -22.44 17.05
N GLU A 48 -20.00 -23.63 17.16
CA GLU A 48 -20.75 -24.06 18.34
C GLU A 48 -19.87 -24.39 19.56
N ASN A 49 -18.59 -24.68 19.35
CA ASN A 49 -17.64 -25.08 20.40
C ASN A 49 -16.86 -23.91 20.99
N ARG A 50 -17.16 -22.67 20.59
CA ARG A 50 -16.37 -21.50 20.98
C ARG A 50 -16.43 -21.20 22.47
N LYS A 51 -15.30 -20.74 23.01
CA LYS A 51 -15.23 -20.21 24.37
C LYS A 51 -15.88 -18.83 24.39
N GLY A 52 -17.12 -18.76 24.86
CA GLY A 52 -17.89 -17.51 24.91
C GLY A 52 -17.30 -16.42 25.83
N ASP A 53 -16.33 -16.75 26.68
CA ASP A 53 -15.62 -15.84 27.57
C ASP A 53 -14.20 -15.46 27.10
N ALA A 54 -13.78 -15.94 25.91
CA ALA A 54 -12.50 -15.59 25.34
C ALA A 54 -12.43 -14.08 24.99
N SER A 55 -11.30 -13.46 25.35
CA SER A 55 -11.04 -12.04 25.06
C SER A 55 -10.47 -11.85 23.65
N VAL A 56 -9.87 -12.91 23.08
CA VAL A 56 -9.39 -12.96 21.70
C VAL A 56 -9.87 -14.27 21.09
N THR A 57 -10.52 -14.19 19.94
CA THR A 57 -10.93 -15.37 19.17
C THR A 57 -10.23 -15.37 17.82
N CYS A 58 -9.92 -16.55 17.29
CA CYS A 58 -9.37 -16.73 15.96
C CYS A 58 -10.08 -17.89 15.27
N ASP A 59 -10.60 -17.58 14.10
CA ASP A 59 -11.17 -18.56 13.20
C ASP A 59 -10.14 -18.87 12.14
N TYR A 60 -9.96 -20.16 11.85
CA TYR A 60 -9.08 -20.58 10.78
C TYR A 60 -9.79 -21.47 9.78
N GLU A 61 -9.42 -21.32 8.52
CA GLU A 61 -9.87 -22.13 7.41
C GLU A 61 -8.64 -22.63 6.64
N TYR A 62 -8.60 -23.92 6.33
CA TYR A 62 -7.54 -24.47 5.49
C TYR A 62 -7.89 -24.33 4.02
N LEU A 63 -6.94 -23.79 3.27
CA LEU A 63 -7.09 -23.49 1.86
C LEU A 63 -6.28 -24.46 1.00
N SER A 64 -6.58 -24.45 -0.31
CA SER A 64 -5.77 -25.08 -1.34
C SER A 64 -4.97 -24.01 -2.11
N GLY A 65 -3.88 -24.42 -2.77
CA GLY A 65 -3.02 -23.51 -3.53
C GLY A 65 -1.72 -23.14 -2.81
N ASP A 66 -1.23 -21.93 -3.05
CA ASP A 66 0.03 -21.42 -2.48
C ASP A 66 -0.16 -20.86 -1.05
N LEU A 67 -1.39 -20.51 -0.66
CA LEU A 67 -1.74 -20.16 0.73
C LEU A 67 -2.47 -21.33 1.36
N ALA A 68 -2.02 -21.77 2.54
CA ALA A 68 -2.53 -22.98 3.16
C ALA A 68 -3.59 -22.72 4.24
N CYS A 69 -3.66 -21.51 4.79
CA CYS A 69 -4.62 -21.18 5.83
C CYS A 69 -4.99 -19.69 5.85
N ASN A 70 -6.29 -19.40 5.98
CA ASN A 70 -6.87 -18.09 6.28
C ASN A 70 -7.12 -17.98 7.79
N LEU A 71 -6.80 -16.83 8.37
CA LEU A 71 -6.96 -16.52 9.79
C LEU A 71 -7.80 -15.24 9.95
N SER A 72 -8.94 -15.36 10.63
CA SER A 72 -9.81 -14.25 11.02
C SER A 72 -9.72 -14.06 12.53
N VAL A 73 -9.00 -13.03 12.97
CA VAL A 73 -8.75 -12.76 14.40
C VAL A 73 -9.67 -11.64 14.86
N TYR A 74 -10.27 -11.82 16.03
CA TYR A 74 -11.15 -10.84 16.67
C TYR A 74 -10.67 -10.54 18.09
N GLY A 75 -10.36 -9.27 18.35
CA GLY A 75 -10.06 -8.77 19.69
C GLY A 75 -11.27 -8.10 20.32
N ALA A 76 -11.59 -8.48 21.56
CA ALA A 76 -12.56 -7.75 22.38
C ALA A 76 -12.04 -6.34 22.70
N LYS A 77 -12.89 -5.32 22.61
CA LYS A 77 -12.49 -3.90 22.79
C LYS A 77 -11.94 -3.59 24.18
N GLU A 78 -12.30 -4.39 25.16
CA GLU A 78 -11.83 -4.29 26.54
C GLU A 78 -10.35 -4.68 26.68
N VAL A 79 -9.80 -5.42 25.72
CA VAL A 79 -8.37 -5.74 25.65
C VAL A 79 -7.63 -4.51 25.15
N VAL A 80 -6.83 -3.90 26.02
CA VAL A 80 -6.00 -2.72 25.71
C VAL A 80 -4.59 -2.97 26.25
N PRO A 81 -3.53 -2.78 25.42
CA PRO A 81 -3.57 -2.29 24.05
C PRO A 81 -4.01 -3.34 23.03
N GLN A 82 -4.60 -2.88 21.92
CA GLN A 82 -4.83 -3.68 20.71
C GLN A 82 -3.62 -3.52 19.78
N PRO A 83 -3.06 -4.60 19.21
CA PRO A 83 -2.04 -4.47 18.17
C PRO A 83 -2.64 -3.87 16.91
N SER A 84 -1.88 -3.09 16.16
CA SER A 84 -2.21 -2.77 14.77
C SER A 84 -2.18 -4.04 13.89
N GLN A 85 -2.82 -4.00 12.72
CA GLN A 85 -2.75 -5.08 11.74
C GLN A 85 -1.30 -5.45 11.39
N GLU A 86 -0.42 -4.45 11.27
CA GLU A 86 1.00 -4.69 10.98
C GLU A 86 1.75 -5.37 12.13
N GLU A 87 1.53 -4.93 13.38
CA GLU A 87 2.13 -5.55 14.56
C GLU A 87 1.67 -6.99 14.72
N LEU A 88 0.37 -7.26 14.52
CA LEU A 88 -0.17 -8.61 14.59
C LEU A 88 0.38 -9.51 13.48
N THR A 89 0.40 -9.05 12.23
CA THR A 89 0.95 -9.83 11.11
C THR A 89 2.44 -10.14 11.32
N ARG A 90 3.23 -9.20 11.85
CA ARG A 90 4.64 -9.44 12.20
C ARG A 90 4.80 -10.44 13.34
N ALA A 91 3.96 -10.33 14.38
CA ALA A 91 3.96 -11.27 15.49
C ALA A 91 3.61 -12.70 15.02
N LEU A 92 2.61 -12.84 14.14
CA LEU A 92 2.26 -14.11 13.51
C LEU A 92 3.41 -14.67 12.67
N ALA A 93 4.03 -13.87 11.81
CA ALA A 93 5.12 -14.33 10.95
C ALA A 93 6.32 -14.84 11.75
N SER A 94 6.76 -14.07 12.74
CA SER A 94 7.90 -14.46 13.58
C SER A 94 7.55 -15.60 14.56
N GLY A 95 6.36 -15.55 15.17
CA GLY A 95 5.96 -16.52 16.20
C GLY A 95 5.56 -17.90 15.65
N LEU A 96 5.11 -17.96 14.40
CA LEU A 96 4.78 -19.20 13.69
C LEU A 96 5.89 -19.65 12.74
N ASP A 97 6.98 -18.89 12.62
CA ASP A 97 8.09 -19.12 11.68
C ASP A 97 7.62 -19.34 10.24
N THR A 98 6.62 -18.58 9.80
CA THR A 98 6.03 -18.68 8.46
C THR A 98 5.80 -17.32 7.80
N VAL A 99 5.63 -17.31 6.48
CA VAL A 99 5.26 -16.11 5.73
C VAL A 99 3.77 -15.83 5.94
N VAL A 100 3.45 -14.58 6.29
CA VAL A 100 2.08 -14.14 6.56
C VAL A 100 1.71 -13.00 5.63
N LEU A 101 0.51 -13.07 5.05
CA LEU A 101 -0.04 -12.07 4.15
C LEU A 101 -1.21 -11.35 4.81
N THR A 102 -1.32 -10.05 4.61
CA THR A 102 -2.47 -9.24 5.07
C THR A 102 -2.96 -8.31 3.96
N SER A 103 -4.17 -7.77 4.11
CA SER A 103 -4.74 -6.85 3.12
C SER A 103 -3.88 -5.59 2.95
N TRP A 104 -3.82 -5.08 1.73
CA TRP A 104 -3.24 -3.78 1.42
C TRP A 104 -4.32 -2.81 0.94
N GLY A 105 -4.65 -1.83 1.79
CA GLY A 105 -5.68 -0.84 1.49
C GLY A 105 -7.02 -1.49 1.12
N THR A 106 -7.61 -1.02 0.01
CA THR A 106 -8.88 -1.53 -0.52
C THR A 106 -8.72 -2.53 -1.66
N MET A 107 -7.48 -2.92 -2.00
CA MET A 107 -7.19 -3.80 -3.14
C MET A 107 -7.18 -5.27 -2.67
N PRO A 108 -8.22 -6.07 -2.97
CA PRO A 108 -8.31 -7.43 -2.44
C PRO A 108 -7.25 -8.37 -3.04
N SER A 109 -6.83 -8.10 -4.27
CA SER A 109 -5.85 -8.89 -5.02
C SER A 109 -4.40 -8.57 -4.65
N ILE A 110 -4.12 -7.49 -3.92
CA ILE A 110 -2.76 -7.16 -3.47
C ILE A 110 -2.68 -7.31 -1.97
N ARG A 111 -1.67 -8.05 -1.51
CA ARG A 111 -1.45 -8.34 -0.10
C ARG A 111 -0.06 -7.89 0.32
N LYS A 112 0.05 -7.30 1.51
CA LYS A 112 1.34 -7.05 2.16
C LYS A 112 1.84 -8.38 2.71
N VAL A 113 3.08 -8.73 2.40
CA VAL A 113 3.74 -9.96 2.82
C VAL A 113 4.73 -9.63 3.92
N VAL A 114 4.73 -10.41 4.99
CA VAL A 114 5.71 -10.32 6.08
C VAL A 114 6.42 -11.66 6.25
N THR A 115 7.74 -11.64 6.21
CA THR A 115 8.57 -12.84 6.40
C THR A 115 8.84 -13.11 7.88
N PRO A 116 9.23 -14.33 8.28
CA PRO A 116 9.58 -14.64 9.67
C PRO A 116 10.71 -13.77 10.23
N GLN A 117 11.61 -13.32 9.35
CA GLN A 117 12.74 -12.46 9.68
C GLN A 117 12.36 -10.97 9.80
N GLY A 118 11.08 -10.63 9.61
CA GLY A 118 10.55 -9.27 9.69
C GLY A 118 10.68 -8.46 8.40
N GLY A 119 11.11 -9.07 7.30
CA GLY A 119 11.13 -8.43 5.98
C GLY A 119 9.71 -8.22 5.45
N THR A 120 9.52 -7.17 4.66
CA THR A 120 8.21 -6.86 4.04
C THR A 120 8.33 -6.71 2.54
N THR A 121 7.34 -7.23 1.82
CA THR A 121 7.17 -7.05 0.37
C THR A 121 5.68 -7.09 0.04
N PHE A 122 5.30 -7.12 -1.23
CA PHE A 122 3.93 -7.25 -1.67
C PHE A 122 3.77 -8.46 -2.58
N ALA A 123 2.57 -9.04 -2.58
CA ALA A 123 2.18 -10.16 -3.44
C ALA A 123 0.83 -9.88 -4.09
N ARG A 124 0.69 -10.32 -5.34
CA ARG A 124 -0.60 -10.41 -6.02
C ARG A 124 -1.18 -11.81 -5.81
N VAL A 125 -2.40 -11.86 -5.28
CA VAL A 125 -3.12 -13.09 -4.93
C VAL A 125 -4.39 -13.18 -5.78
N GLU A 126 -4.58 -14.33 -6.41
CA GLU A 126 -5.78 -14.70 -7.14
C GLU A 126 -6.57 -15.72 -6.31
N PHE A 127 -7.85 -15.41 -6.08
CA PHE A 127 -8.79 -16.27 -5.37
C PHE A 127 -9.60 -17.04 -6.42
N LEU A 128 -9.41 -18.36 -6.47
CA LEU A 128 -10.11 -19.25 -7.39
C LEU A 128 -11.42 -19.71 -6.75
N GLU A 129 -12.51 -19.66 -7.51
CA GLU A 129 -13.82 -20.16 -7.11
C GLU A 129 -14.21 -21.41 -7.91
N GLY A 130 -14.96 -22.34 -7.31
CA GLY A 130 -15.49 -23.53 -7.98
C GLY A 130 -14.59 -24.77 -7.92
N GLU A 131 -14.54 -25.56 -9.00
CA GLU A 131 -13.68 -26.75 -9.04
C GLU A 131 -12.20 -26.34 -9.04
N GLY A 132 -11.50 -26.61 -7.92
CA GLY A 132 -10.13 -26.15 -7.70
C GLY A 132 -10.02 -24.86 -6.89
N GLU A 133 -11.05 -24.53 -6.09
CA GLU A 133 -11.05 -23.42 -5.13
C GLU A 133 -9.76 -23.35 -4.31
N GLY A 134 -9.16 -22.17 -4.25
CA GLY A 134 -7.87 -21.96 -3.62
C GLY A 134 -7.33 -20.56 -3.81
N CYS A 135 -6.13 -20.34 -3.29
CA CYS A 135 -5.43 -19.05 -3.37
C CYS A 135 -4.08 -19.26 -4.07
N LEU A 136 -3.87 -18.56 -5.19
CA LEU A 136 -2.60 -18.59 -5.92
C LEU A 136 -1.87 -17.26 -5.79
N VAL A 137 -0.56 -17.33 -5.55
CA VAL A 137 0.31 -16.15 -5.55
C VAL A 137 0.93 -16.05 -6.94
N THR A 138 0.43 -15.11 -7.74
CA THR A 138 0.81 -14.97 -9.15
C THR A 138 2.04 -14.10 -9.34
N ALA A 139 2.27 -13.13 -8.45
CA ALA A 139 3.41 -12.23 -8.50
C ALA A 139 3.84 -11.71 -7.12
N THR A 140 5.09 -11.28 -7.00
CA THR A 140 5.71 -10.67 -5.81
C THR A 140 6.66 -9.54 -6.19
N GLU A 141 6.82 -8.49 -5.36
CA GLU A 141 7.80 -7.42 -5.65
C GLU A 141 9.26 -7.83 -5.39
N THR A 142 9.46 -8.83 -4.54
CA THR A 142 10.76 -9.42 -4.22
C THR A 142 10.64 -10.93 -4.31
N ALA A 143 11.63 -11.61 -4.88
CA ALA A 143 11.63 -13.07 -4.97
C ALA A 143 11.52 -13.71 -3.58
N LEU A 144 10.53 -14.59 -3.41
CA LEU A 144 10.32 -15.35 -2.18
C LEU A 144 10.43 -16.85 -2.49
N ALA A 145 11.29 -17.55 -1.75
CA ALA A 145 11.52 -18.99 -1.93
C ALA A 145 10.24 -19.84 -1.75
N VAL A 146 9.30 -19.35 -0.92
CA VAL A 146 8.00 -20.00 -0.69
C VAL A 146 7.05 -19.90 -1.89
N PHE A 147 7.29 -18.96 -2.82
CA PHE A 147 6.48 -18.76 -4.03
C PHE A 147 7.34 -18.92 -5.29
N PRO A 148 7.89 -20.11 -5.57
CA PRO A 148 8.88 -20.30 -6.65
C PRO A 148 8.30 -20.10 -8.06
N ARG A 149 6.97 -20.04 -8.19
CA ARG A 149 6.26 -19.81 -9.47
C ARG A 149 5.78 -18.37 -9.63
N ALA A 150 5.84 -17.56 -8.59
CA ALA A 150 5.40 -16.17 -8.66
C ALA A 150 6.38 -15.36 -9.50
N MET A 151 5.86 -14.54 -10.41
CA MET A 151 6.67 -13.60 -11.16
C MET A 151 7.21 -12.50 -10.24
N VAL A 152 8.43 -12.05 -10.46
CA VAL A 152 8.96 -10.89 -9.75
C VAL A 152 8.71 -9.65 -10.58
N GLU A 153 7.81 -8.78 -10.12
CA GLU A 153 7.47 -7.53 -10.79
C GLU A 153 7.11 -6.45 -9.77
N LYS A 154 7.27 -5.19 -10.14
CA LYS A 154 6.86 -4.05 -9.29
C LYS A 154 5.38 -3.75 -9.47
N PHE A 155 4.73 -3.25 -8.43
CA PHE A 155 3.28 -2.97 -8.46
C PHE A 155 2.99 -1.45 -8.45
N PRO A 156 2.74 -0.82 -9.63
CA PRO A 156 2.30 0.56 -9.70
C PRO A 156 1.12 0.90 -8.79
N GLU A 157 0.20 -0.05 -8.60
CA GLU A 157 -0.99 0.10 -7.78
C GLU A 157 -0.66 0.28 -6.29
N VAL A 158 0.39 -0.40 -5.81
CA VAL A 158 0.90 -0.25 -4.44
C VAL A 158 1.43 1.16 -4.24
N VAL A 159 2.25 1.64 -5.17
CA VAL A 159 2.84 2.99 -5.13
C VAL A 159 1.77 4.08 -5.19
N ARG A 160 0.79 3.94 -6.09
CA ARG A 160 -0.32 4.90 -6.21
C ARG A 160 -1.23 4.89 -4.98
N GLY A 161 -1.48 3.73 -4.39
CA GLY A 161 -2.28 3.56 -3.18
C GLY A 161 -1.57 3.94 -1.89
N PHE A 162 -0.25 4.15 -1.91
CA PHE A 162 0.51 4.52 -0.73
C PHE A 162 0.16 5.94 -0.27
N PRO A 163 -0.23 6.13 1.01
CA PRO A 163 -0.60 7.44 1.51
C PRO A 163 0.64 8.34 1.63
N VAL A 164 0.54 9.54 1.07
CA VAL A 164 1.56 10.59 1.20
C VAL A 164 0.93 11.87 1.68
N ALA A 165 1.68 12.61 2.51
CA ALA A 165 1.22 13.90 3.00
C ALA A 165 1.26 14.93 1.86
N THR A 166 0.14 15.63 1.68
CA THR A 166 -0.03 16.69 0.68
C THR A 166 -0.64 17.94 1.31
N PRO A 167 0.03 18.55 2.31
CA PRO A 167 -0.54 19.66 3.08
C PRO A 167 -0.88 20.90 2.25
N LEU A 168 -0.16 21.17 1.15
CA LEU A 168 -0.45 22.31 0.29
C LEU A 168 -1.72 22.08 -0.53
N ALA A 169 -1.88 20.89 -1.12
CA ALA A 169 -3.09 20.50 -1.84
C ALA A 169 -4.31 20.36 -0.90
N ASP A 170 -4.09 19.92 0.34
CA ASP A 170 -5.15 19.79 1.35
C ASP A 170 -5.70 21.16 1.77
N GLY A 171 -4.83 22.17 1.86
CA GLY A 171 -5.20 23.55 2.20
C GLY A 171 -5.69 24.39 1.03
N LEU A 172 -5.35 24.03 -0.20
CA LEU A 172 -5.73 24.77 -1.41
C LEU A 172 -7.22 24.61 -1.71
N LEU A 173 -7.92 25.75 -1.87
CA LEU A 173 -9.33 25.79 -2.28
C LEU A 173 -10.22 24.87 -1.44
N ALA A 174 -9.98 24.84 -0.12
CA ALA A 174 -10.69 23.97 0.80
C ALA A 174 -12.21 24.21 0.71
N GLY A 175 -12.96 23.17 0.33
CA GLY A 175 -14.41 23.21 0.17
C GLY A 175 -14.90 23.41 -1.27
N ALA A 176 -14.02 23.53 -2.26
CA ALA A 176 -14.39 23.48 -3.66
C ALA A 176 -15.10 22.16 -4.01
N ASP A 177 -16.10 22.23 -4.89
CA ASP A 177 -16.74 21.03 -5.45
C ASP A 177 -15.74 20.27 -6.32
N ARG A 178 -15.68 18.95 -6.16
CA ARG A 178 -14.77 18.07 -6.91
C ARG A 178 -15.03 18.09 -8.41
N ASN A 179 -16.26 18.40 -8.83
CA ASN A 179 -16.62 18.47 -10.25
C ASN A 179 -16.48 19.89 -10.85
N SER A 180 -15.85 20.81 -10.13
CA SER A 180 -15.62 22.19 -10.56
C SER A 180 -14.19 22.38 -11.07
N PRO A 181 -13.89 23.44 -11.85
CA PRO A 181 -12.51 23.77 -12.23
C PRO A 181 -11.55 23.90 -11.05
N ALA A 182 -12.03 24.40 -9.90
CA ALA A 182 -11.26 24.47 -8.66
C ALA A 182 -10.97 23.07 -8.07
N GLY A 183 -11.91 22.13 -8.20
CA GLY A 183 -11.72 20.73 -7.87
C GLY A 183 -10.65 20.07 -8.74
N ASP A 184 -10.71 20.27 -10.06
CA ASP A 184 -9.71 19.75 -11.00
C ASP A 184 -8.30 20.28 -10.70
N VAL A 185 -8.15 21.59 -10.43
CA VAL A 185 -6.87 22.18 -10.03
C VAL A 185 -6.38 21.56 -8.72
N ARG A 186 -7.26 21.34 -7.74
CA ARG A 186 -6.89 20.72 -6.48
C ARG A 186 -6.37 19.29 -6.67
N ASP A 187 -7.03 18.49 -7.50
CA ASP A 187 -6.60 17.11 -7.77
C ASP A 187 -5.25 17.07 -8.52
N LEU A 188 -5.02 18.01 -9.45
CA LEU A 188 -3.75 18.14 -10.17
C LEU A 188 -2.61 18.65 -9.28
N VAL A 189 -2.89 19.59 -8.36
CA VAL A 189 -1.92 20.03 -7.34
C VAL A 189 -1.60 18.90 -6.37
N TRP A 190 -2.61 18.11 -5.98
CA TRP A 190 -2.39 16.90 -5.17
C TRP A 190 -1.44 15.93 -5.85
N ALA A 191 -1.66 15.62 -7.14
CA ALA A 191 -0.78 14.72 -7.88
C ALA A 191 0.68 15.25 -7.92
N TRP A 192 0.85 16.56 -8.16
CA TRP A 192 2.16 17.18 -8.22
C TRP A 192 2.89 17.16 -6.87
N GLU A 193 2.20 17.55 -5.79
CA GLU A 193 2.75 17.48 -4.44
C GLU A 193 3.04 16.03 -4.03
N ALA A 194 2.17 15.08 -4.37
CA ALA A 194 2.34 13.69 -4.04
C ALA A 194 3.61 13.10 -4.69
N LEU A 195 3.92 13.44 -5.95
CA LEU A 195 5.20 13.07 -6.57
C LEU A 195 6.38 13.63 -5.78
N ILE A 196 6.36 14.92 -5.45
CA ILE A 196 7.45 15.59 -4.73
C ILE A 196 7.65 14.99 -3.33
N SER A 197 6.56 14.74 -2.61
CA SER A 197 6.58 14.09 -1.30
C SER A 197 7.14 12.66 -1.38
N ARG A 198 6.76 11.87 -2.38
CA ARG A 198 7.33 10.52 -2.59
C ARG A 198 8.83 10.59 -2.83
N MET A 199 9.27 11.49 -3.72
CA MET A 199 10.67 11.72 -4.02
C MET A 199 11.48 12.10 -2.77
N ALA A 200 10.97 13.04 -1.98
CA ALA A 200 11.62 13.47 -0.74
C ALA A 200 11.67 12.37 0.34
N ALA A 201 10.68 11.47 0.35
CA ALA A 201 10.60 10.34 1.28
C ALA A 201 11.37 9.09 0.82
N GLY A 202 12.05 9.13 -0.33
CA GLY A 202 12.82 7.99 -0.84
C GLY A 202 12.00 6.94 -1.59
N TRP A 203 10.87 7.32 -2.20
CA TRP A 203 10.01 6.45 -3.02
C TRP A 203 9.31 5.32 -2.28
N PRO A 204 8.60 5.62 -1.18
CA PRO A 204 7.83 4.59 -0.48
C PRO A 204 6.71 4.02 -1.38
N PRO A 205 6.29 2.76 -1.13
CA PRO A 205 6.74 1.89 -0.04
C PRO A 205 7.92 0.98 -0.37
N SER A 206 8.37 0.94 -1.62
CA SER A 206 9.25 -0.13 -2.14
C SER A 206 10.55 0.39 -2.76
N ASP A 207 10.93 1.62 -2.43
CA ASP A 207 12.06 2.38 -3.00
C ASP A 207 12.04 2.42 -4.54
N TRP A 208 10.84 2.32 -5.13
CA TRP A 208 10.62 2.18 -6.56
C TRP A 208 9.47 3.08 -7.05
N TYR A 209 9.63 3.62 -8.24
CA TYR A 209 8.64 4.43 -8.95
C TYR A 209 8.87 4.28 -10.44
N GLY A 210 7.85 3.83 -11.19
CA GLY A 210 8.01 3.56 -12.62
C GLY A 210 8.26 4.83 -13.44
N ALA A 211 9.11 4.74 -14.47
CA ALA A 211 9.37 5.86 -15.39
C ALA A 211 8.09 6.36 -16.08
N ALA A 212 7.19 5.45 -16.46
CA ALA A 212 5.88 5.79 -17.03
C ALA A 212 5.02 6.58 -16.04
N MET A 213 5.01 6.20 -14.76
CA MET A 213 4.28 6.94 -13.72
C MET A 213 4.87 8.34 -13.53
N TYR A 214 6.20 8.46 -13.54
CA TYR A 214 6.85 9.77 -13.49
C TYR A 214 6.46 10.64 -14.68
N GLY A 215 6.45 10.07 -15.89
CA GLY A 215 5.96 10.75 -17.10
C GLY A 215 4.51 11.21 -16.98
N GLU A 216 3.60 10.35 -16.51
CA GLU A 216 2.20 10.70 -16.27
C GLU A 216 2.07 11.90 -15.30
N ASP A 217 2.89 11.96 -14.25
CA ASP A 217 2.89 13.09 -13.32
C ASP A 217 3.38 14.40 -13.96
N LEU A 218 4.34 14.32 -14.90
CA LEU A 218 4.77 15.49 -15.67
C LEU A 218 3.69 15.97 -16.66
N GLU A 219 2.96 15.04 -17.27
CA GLU A 219 1.78 15.36 -18.07
C GLU A 219 0.69 16.00 -17.20
N ASN A 220 0.49 15.50 -15.96
CA ASN A 220 -0.40 16.13 -14.98
C ASN A 220 0.01 17.57 -14.69
N ARG A 221 1.32 17.83 -14.60
CA ARG A 221 1.85 19.18 -14.41
C ARG A 221 1.63 20.09 -15.62
N ASP A 222 1.65 19.56 -16.85
CA ASP A 222 1.26 20.31 -18.06
C ASP A 222 -0.22 20.70 -18.00
N ARG A 223 -1.10 19.75 -17.65
CA ARG A 223 -2.54 20.00 -17.49
C ARG A 223 -2.83 21.00 -16.38
N LEU A 224 -2.06 20.95 -15.28
CA LEU A 224 -2.19 21.88 -14.16
C LEU A 224 -1.98 23.33 -14.60
N ALA A 225 -0.97 23.60 -15.45
CA ALA A 225 -0.75 24.96 -15.96
C ALA A 225 -1.97 25.50 -16.71
N ALA A 226 -2.58 24.68 -17.57
CA ALA A 226 -3.78 25.06 -18.31
C ALA A 226 -5.01 25.23 -17.40
N ALA A 227 -5.16 24.36 -16.40
CA ALA A 227 -6.29 24.40 -15.46
C ALA A 227 -6.24 25.65 -14.55
N VAL A 228 -5.05 26.05 -14.09
CA VAL A 228 -4.86 27.26 -13.29
C VAL A 228 -5.26 28.53 -14.05
N GLU A 229 -4.95 28.61 -15.35
CA GLU A 229 -5.35 29.76 -16.18
C GLU A 229 -6.86 29.90 -16.38
N ALA A 230 -7.60 28.80 -16.24
CA ALA A 230 -9.06 28.81 -16.34
C ALA A 230 -9.77 29.28 -15.06
N LEU A 231 -9.04 29.47 -13.96
CA LEU A 231 -9.63 29.88 -12.68
C LEU A 231 -9.95 31.39 -12.63
N PRO A 232 -10.94 31.79 -11.79
CA PRO A 232 -11.11 33.18 -11.37
C PRO A 232 -9.82 33.77 -10.79
N ALA A 233 -9.66 35.10 -10.91
CA ALA A 233 -8.39 35.77 -10.57
C ALA A 233 -7.87 35.47 -9.15
N ASP A 234 -8.76 35.48 -8.14
CA ASP A 234 -8.36 35.25 -6.75
C ASP A 234 -7.94 33.78 -6.51
N GLU A 235 -8.68 32.83 -7.06
CA GLU A 235 -8.38 31.39 -6.96
C GLU A 235 -7.12 31.03 -7.74
N ARG A 236 -6.95 31.61 -8.93
CA ARG A 236 -5.74 31.48 -9.74
C ARG A 236 -4.51 31.96 -8.98
N ALA A 237 -4.54 33.15 -8.38
CA ALA A 237 -3.41 33.68 -7.63
C ALA A 237 -3.02 32.77 -6.45
N GLN A 238 -4.01 32.18 -5.77
CA GLN A 238 -3.76 31.20 -4.71
C GLN A 238 -3.11 29.92 -5.27
N ALA A 239 -3.62 29.40 -6.39
CA ALA A 239 -3.09 28.19 -7.02
C ALA A 239 -1.67 28.41 -7.57
N GLU A 240 -1.40 29.54 -8.21
CA GLU A 240 -0.08 29.93 -8.72
C GLU A 240 0.97 29.95 -7.61
N ALA A 241 0.66 30.53 -6.45
CA ALA A 241 1.58 30.56 -5.32
C ALA A 241 1.92 29.16 -4.77
N VAL A 242 0.93 28.25 -4.74
CA VAL A 242 1.16 26.85 -4.36
C VAL A 242 2.01 26.13 -5.40
N VAL A 243 1.69 26.30 -6.69
CA VAL A 243 2.44 25.67 -7.79
C VAL A 243 3.89 26.16 -7.83
N GLU A 244 4.15 27.45 -7.61
CA GLU A 244 5.50 28.00 -7.53
C GLU A 244 6.30 27.36 -6.38
N SER A 245 5.67 27.17 -5.22
CA SER A 245 6.28 26.52 -4.06
C SER A 245 6.63 25.05 -4.35
N LEU A 246 5.72 24.32 -4.99
CA LEU A 246 5.94 22.93 -5.41
C LEU A 246 7.02 22.82 -6.47
N ASP A 247 7.03 23.70 -7.47
CA ASP A 247 8.04 23.74 -8.52
C ASP A 247 9.45 24.04 -7.95
N ALA A 248 9.54 24.86 -6.91
CA ALA A 248 10.79 25.08 -6.18
C ALA A 248 11.26 23.79 -5.48
N ALA A 249 10.38 23.12 -4.74
CA ALA A 249 10.69 21.85 -4.06
C ALA A 249 11.07 20.74 -5.05
N PHE A 250 10.35 20.62 -6.18
CA PHE A 250 10.70 19.71 -7.27
C PHE A 250 12.10 19.98 -7.79
N ARG A 251 12.47 21.25 -8.01
CA ARG A 251 13.79 21.64 -8.49
C ARG A 251 14.90 21.25 -7.52
N GLU A 252 14.67 21.36 -6.21
CA GLU A 252 15.61 20.94 -5.18
C GLU A 252 15.82 19.41 -5.14
N GLY A 253 14.74 18.64 -5.34
CA GLY A 253 14.79 17.17 -5.33
C GLY A 253 15.25 16.52 -6.66
N THR A 254 15.54 17.31 -7.69
CA THR A 254 15.86 16.82 -9.04
C THR A 254 17.13 17.46 -9.60
N ALA A 255 17.73 16.83 -10.60
CA ALA A 255 18.83 17.37 -11.39
C ALA A 255 18.40 17.55 -12.85
N ASP A 256 18.87 18.62 -13.51
CA ASP A 256 18.68 18.80 -14.96
C ASP A 256 19.66 17.89 -15.70
N ASP A 257 19.12 16.95 -16.47
CA ASP A 257 19.89 16.05 -17.32
C ASP A 257 19.47 16.19 -18.79
N GLY A 258 18.72 17.25 -19.14
CA GLY A 258 18.16 17.44 -20.47
C GLY A 258 17.05 16.42 -20.83
N GLY A 259 16.47 15.71 -19.86
CA GLY A 259 15.42 14.71 -20.08
C GLY A 259 15.96 13.35 -20.55
N ARG A 260 17.27 13.13 -20.46
CA ARG A 260 17.93 11.92 -20.99
C ARG A 260 17.52 10.67 -20.23
N ALA A 261 17.47 10.70 -18.90
CA ALA A 261 17.15 9.53 -18.09
C ALA A 261 15.70 9.06 -18.33
N LEU A 262 14.75 9.98 -18.37
CA LEU A 262 13.35 9.64 -18.63
C LEU A 262 13.16 9.10 -20.06
N ALA A 263 13.79 9.73 -21.05
CA ALA A 263 13.77 9.25 -22.44
C ALA A 263 14.30 7.82 -22.58
N ALA A 264 15.46 7.56 -21.98
CA ALA A 264 16.07 6.23 -22.01
C ALA A 264 15.13 5.17 -21.38
N ALA A 265 14.45 5.50 -20.29
CA ALA A 265 13.57 4.57 -19.58
C ALA A 265 12.21 4.34 -20.27
N LEU A 266 11.72 5.29 -21.07
CA LEU A 266 10.44 5.18 -21.78
C LEU A 266 10.56 4.57 -23.19
N GLU A 267 11.75 4.13 -23.60
CA GLU A 267 12.05 3.67 -24.97
C GLU A 267 11.69 4.69 -26.08
N GLY A 268 11.46 5.95 -25.69
CA GLY A 268 11.15 7.08 -26.56
C GLY A 268 12.38 7.96 -26.75
N GLY A 269 12.74 8.26 -28.00
CA GLY A 269 13.91 9.11 -28.29
C GLY A 269 13.85 10.45 -27.56
N SER A 270 14.98 10.92 -27.05
CA SER A 270 15.09 12.14 -26.23
C SER A 270 14.79 13.45 -26.97
N GLU A 271 14.59 13.40 -28.29
CA GLU A 271 14.41 14.59 -29.13
C GLU A 271 13.17 15.41 -28.77
N GLY A 272 12.12 14.76 -28.22
CA GLY A 272 10.91 15.46 -27.77
C GLY A 272 11.08 16.30 -26.50
N PHE A 273 12.01 15.94 -25.60
CA PHE A 273 12.13 16.59 -24.29
C PHE A 273 12.99 17.86 -24.30
N ALA A 274 13.86 18.03 -25.30
CA ALA A 274 14.71 19.22 -25.38
C ALA A 274 13.90 20.53 -25.53
N SER A 275 12.74 20.45 -26.20
CA SER A 275 11.79 21.56 -26.36
C SER A 275 10.66 21.58 -25.33
N ALA A 276 10.59 20.58 -24.45
CA ALA A 276 9.55 20.49 -23.43
C ALA A 276 9.78 21.51 -22.30
N PRO A 277 8.75 21.79 -21.47
CA PRO A 277 8.90 22.59 -20.26
C PRO A 277 10.05 22.12 -19.37
N TRP A 278 10.62 23.03 -18.59
CA TRP A 278 11.87 22.79 -17.86
C TRP A 278 11.84 21.56 -16.93
N TYR A 279 10.69 21.18 -16.37
CA TYR A 279 10.54 20.02 -15.49
C TYR A 279 10.66 18.68 -16.23
N TRP A 280 10.33 18.62 -17.52
CA TRP A 280 10.56 17.44 -18.37
C TRP A 280 12.03 17.13 -18.61
N ARG A 281 12.91 18.11 -18.40
CA ARG A 281 14.35 17.96 -18.59
C ARG A 281 15.07 17.50 -17.33
N ARG A 282 14.32 17.19 -16.28
CA ARG A 282 14.86 16.87 -14.98
C ARG A 282 14.57 15.44 -14.63
N ARG A 283 15.49 14.85 -13.90
CA ARG A 283 15.35 13.54 -13.28
C ARG A 283 15.44 13.67 -11.78
N PRO A 284 14.81 12.77 -11.01
CA PRO A 284 15.09 12.69 -9.60
C PRO A 284 16.57 12.39 -9.32
N VAL A 285 17.07 12.89 -8.19
CA VAL A 285 18.49 12.71 -7.81
C VAL A 285 18.85 11.22 -7.71
N ALA A 286 18.01 10.44 -7.01
CA ALA A 286 18.04 8.98 -7.00
C ALA A 286 16.98 8.44 -7.97
N LEU A 287 17.40 7.65 -8.96
CA LEU A 287 16.52 7.15 -10.02
C LEU A 287 15.70 5.95 -9.53
N PRO A 288 14.38 6.06 -9.39
CA PRO A 288 13.57 5.02 -8.75
C PRO A 288 13.09 3.92 -9.70
N TRP A 289 13.41 4.02 -10.99
CA TRP A 289 13.09 3.03 -12.03
C TRP A 289 14.32 2.29 -12.55
N GLU A 290 15.52 2.64 -12.08
CA GLU A 290 16.70 1.81 -12.33
C GLU A 290 16.66 0.66 -11.32
N THR A 291 16.44 -0.56 -11.81
CA THR A 291 16.68 -1.74 -10.99
C THR A 291 18.19 -1.86 -10.81
N GLU A 292 18.68 -1.88 -9.57
CA GLU A 292 20.04 -2.37 -9.31
C GLU A 292 20.12 -3.79 -9.90
N GLU A 293 20.95 -3.95 -10.94
CA GLU A 293 21.31 -5.26 -11.51
C GLU A 293 22.15 -6.09 -10.53
#